data_AF-A0A967VB68-F1
#
_entry.id   AF-A0A967VB68-F1
#
_cell.length_a   1.000
_cell.length_b   1.000
_cell.length_c   1.000
_cell.angle_alpha   90.00
_cell.angle_beta   90.00
_cell.angle_gamma   90.00
#
_symmetry.space_group_name_H-M   'P 1'
#
loop_
_entity.id
_entity.type
_entity.pdbx_description
1 polymer ?
#
loop_
_entity_poly.entity_id
_entity_poly.type
_entity_poly.pdbx_seq_one_letter_code
_entity_poly.pdbx_strand_id
1 'polypeptide(L)'
;MRTIAVVNQKGGCGKTTVSINLASALAETGQKTLLVDMDPQSHCAVGLAVPEEQIEQSIYDVLISKSRNEPIKLTEILWQISDRLELAPASIDLSAFEQQMTGITESESCLKNILLDMKSEYDYTIIDCPPAVSLLTFNALRAATDVIVPVETGYFALHGLSKQLETLNILCERCSQQVDVKVLASMYDIRTKMAREVLAELRKHFADKMFATIVNFNTKIKEAASFGQPISEYDSASRGQRDFRLLAQEVIDSEARQQRREIVSSLTDQLESMSATADELLQVAKPAIKIEKTPMTEKPETEDIDIKLSEYYGVNQINDAVVFVTLYPRAESVNVAGDFNNWQPEQTPMKKVDAGGVWKTKLSLPAGKYHYRLVVDGQWQQDPYNELTELNPFGEFNSVVEVQ
;
A
#
# COMPACT_ATOMS: atom_id res chain seq x y z
N MET A 1 13.98 15.33 -11.79
CA MET A 1 13.88 14.03 -11.11
C MET A 1 12.60 13.94 -10.30
N ARG A 2 11.68 13.06 -10.73
CA ARG A 2 10.51 12.62 -9.98
C ARG A 2 10.86 11.34 -9.22
N THR A 3 10.54 11.26 -7.92
CA THR A 3 10.96 10.15 -7.05
C THR A 3 9.75 9.38 -6.58
N ILE A 4 9.66 8.10 -6.94
CA ILE A 4 8.50 7.26 -6.70
C ILE A 4 8.89 6.14 -5.74
N ALA A 5 8.34 6.15 -4.53
CA ALA A 5 8.53 5.06 -3.58
C ALA A 5 7.44 3.99 -3.74
N VAL A 6 7.85 2.73 -3.84
CA VAL A 6 6.94 1.58 -3.93
C VAL A 6 6.81 0.95 -2.55
N VAL A 7 5.71 1.25 -1.85
CA VAL A 7 5.56 0.95 -0.41
C VAL A 7 4.38 0.03 -0.15
N ASN A 8 4.63 -1.05 0.59
CA ASN A 8 3.58 -1.88 1.16
C ASN A 8 4.11 -2.75 2.31
N GLN A 9 3.44 -2.68 3.47
CA GLN A 9 3.77 -3.42 4.69
C GLN A 9 3.56 -4.93 4.56
N LYS A 10 2.75 -5.38 3.59
CA LYS A 10 2.53 -6.80 3.31
C LYS A 10 3.67 -7.34 2.44
N GLY A 11 4.26 -8.46 2.84
CA GLY A 11 5.13 -9.25 1.98
C GLY A 11 4.38 -9.83 0.77
N GLY A 12 5.08 -9.99 -0.36
CA GLY A 12 4.52 -10.69 -1.52
C GLY A 12 3.47 -9.94 -2.36
N CYS A 13 3.21 -8.66 -2.09
CA CYS A 13 2.28 -7.82 -2.88
C CYS A 13 2.84 -7.31 -4.23
N GLY A 14 4.08 -7.68 -4.55
CA GLY A 14 4.72 -7.35 -5.84
C GLY A 14 5.48 -6.03 -5.87
N LYS A 15 5.94 -5.49 -4.72
CA LYS A 15 6.77 -4.26 -4.66
C LYS A 15 7.97 -4.32 -5.62
N THR A 16 8.92 -5.22 -5.35
CA THR A 16 10.12 -5.40 -6.18
C THR A 16 9.78 -5.65 -7.65
N THR A 17 8.76 -6.47 -7.91
CA THR A 17 8.29 -6.71 -9.29
C THR A 17 7.81 -5.42 -9.96
N VAL A 18 7.05 -4.59 -9.26
CA VAL A 18 6.60 -3.29 -9.77
C VAL A 18 7.79 -2.35 -9.92
N SER A 19 8.68 -2.28 -8.94
CA SER A 19 9.87 -1.42 -8.93
C SER A 19 10.78 -1.68 -10.14
N ILE A 20 11.19 -2.94 -10.35
CA ILE A 20 12.02 -3.36 -11.48
C ILE A 20 11.36 -3.02 -12.82
N ASN A 21 10.12 -3.46 -13.01
CA ASN A 21 9.50 -3.42 -14.33
C ASN A 21 8.95 -2.04 -14.68
N LEU A 22 8.52 -1.23 -13.70
CA LEU A 22 8.22 0.18 -13.91
C LEU A 22 9.49 0.95 -14.28
N ALA A 23 10.59 0.73 -13.56
CA ALA A 23 11.86 1.39 -13.87
C ALA A 23 12.35 1.04 -15.28
N SER A 24 12.28 -0.24 -15.66
CA SER A 24 12.62 -0.68 -17.01
C SER A 24 11.68 -0.12 -18.08
N ALA A 25 10.37 -0.08 -17.83
CA ALA A 25 9.41 0.50 -18.78
C ALA A 25 9.62 2.02 -18.97
N LEU A 26 9.95 2.76 -17.91
CA LEU A 26 10.32 4.18 -18.02
C LEU A 26 11.61 4.35 -18.85
N ALA A 27 12.62 3.52 -18.61
CA ALA A 27 13.85 3.51 -19.40
C ALA A 27 13.61 3.23 -20.90
N GLU A 28 12.71 2.29 -21.25
CA GLU A 28 12.30 2.02 -22.65
C GLU A 28 11.68 3.25 -23.34
N THR A 29 11.05 4.15 -22.58
CA THR A 29 10.47 5.40 -23.12
C THR A 29 11.49 6.53 -23.30
N GLY A 30 12.78 6.26 -23.02
CA GLY A 30 13.89 7.19 -23.19
C GLY A 30 14.28 7.97 -21.92
N GLN A 31 13.60 7.73 -20.80
CA GLN A 31 13.85 8.41 -19.53
C GLN A 31 15.08 7.82 -18.83
N LYS A 32 15.98 8.66 -18.32
CA LYS A 32 17.06 8.20 -17.44
C LYS A 32 16.48 7.82 -16.09
N THR A 33 16.61 6.55 -15.72
CA THR A 33 15.92 5.98 -14.58
C THR A 33 16.90 5.35 -13.61
N LEU A 34 16.79 5.73 -12.34
CA LEU A 34 17.51 5.12 -11.22
C LEU A 34 16.57 4.22 -10.44
N LEU A 35 16.96 2.97 -10.19
CA LEU A 35 16.30 2.08 -9.24
C LEU A 35 17.15 2.02 -7.96
N VAL A 36 16.56 2.34 -6.82
CA VAL A 36 17.20 2.24 -5.50
C VAL A 36 16.53 1.12 -4.72
N ASP A 37 17.28 0.07 -4.43
CA ASP A 37 16.80 -1.00 -3.56
C ASP A 37 17.02 -0.59 -2.11
N MET A 38 15.95 -0.48 -1.32
CA MET A 38 16.00 -0.18 0.12
C MET A 38 15.54 -1.37 0.97
N ASP A 39 15.37 -2.57 0.38
CA ASP A 39 15.05 -3.79 1.10
C ASP A 39 16.34 -4.57 1.43
N PRO A 40 16.66 -4.85 2.71
CA PRO A 40 17.81 -5.65 3.08
C PRO A 40 17.87 -7.05 2.46
N GLN A 41 16.76 -7.55 1.89
CA GLN A 41 16.74 -8.81 1.13
C GLN A 41 17.33 -8.71 -0.29
N SER A 42 17.61 -7.50 -0.80
CA SER A 42 18.24 -7.23 -2.09
C SER A 42 17.60 -7.94 -3.30
N HIS A 43 16.26 -8.07 -3.28
CA HIS A 43 15.56 -8.76 -4.36
C HIS A 43 15.66 -8.04 -5.71
N CYS A 44 15.99 -6.73 -5.76
CA CYS A 44 16.25 -6.08 -7.04
C CYS A 44 17.52 -6.61 -7.69
N ALA A 45 18.59 -6.84 -6.93
CA ALA A 45 19.85 -7.38 -7.46
C ALA A 45 19.62 -8.77 -8.06
N VAL A 46 18.95 -9.67 -7.33
CA VAL A 46 18.58 -11.00 -7.81
C VAL A 46 17.72 -10.92 -9.07
N GLY A 47 16.66 -10.10 -9.04
CA GLY A 47 15.72 -9.94 -10.16
C GLY A 47 16.33 -9.31 -11.42
N LEU A 48 17.55 -8.76 -11.33
CA LEU A 48 18.28 -8.10 -12.41
C LEU A 48 19.67 -8.74 -12.67
N ALA A 49 19.89 -9.96 -12.17
CA ALA A 49 21.14 -10.72 -12.35
C ALA A 49 22.41 -9.99 -11.87
N VAL A 50 22.30 -9.06 -10.91
CA VAL A 50 23.48 -8.44 -10.28
C VAL A 50 24.08 -9.44 -9.28
N PRO A 51 25.36 -9.84 -9.43
CA PRO A 51 25.95 -10.85 -8.56
C PRO A 51 26.17 -10.29 -7.15
N GLU A 52 25.41 -10.78 -6.17
CA GLU A 52 25.50 -10.31 -4.77
C GLU A 52 26.93 -10.37 -4.21
N GLU A 53 27.69 -11.41 -4.57
CA GLU A 53 29.08 -11.61 -4.15
C GLU A 53 30.04 -10.52 -4.67
N GLN A 54 29.65 -9.76 -5.68
CA GLN A 54 30.42 -8.67 -6.27
C GLN A 54 29.97 -7.28 -5.77
N ILE A 55 28.92 -7.21 -4.95
CA ILE A 55 28.46 -5.96 -4.33
C ILE A 55 29.38 -5.65 -3.15
N GLU A 56 30.51 -4.98 -3.41
CA GLU A 56 31.45 -4.56 -2.37
C GLU A 56 30.91 -3.41 -1.51
N GLN A 57 30.13 -2.53 -2.12
CA GLN A 57 29.46 -1.40 -1.48
C GLN A 57 28.02 -1.31 -1.98
N SER A 58 27.12 -0.92 -1.09
CA SER A 58 25.68 -0.87 -1.32
C SER A 58 25.08 0.45 -0.86
N ILE A 59 23.77 0.62 -1.03
CA ILE A 59 23.06 1.80 -0.54
C ILE A 59 23.26 2.01 0.97
N TYR A 60 23.46 0.94 1.73
CA TYR A 60 23.72 1.01 3.18
C TYR A 60 24.99 1.84 3.46
N ASP A 61 26.07 1.58 2.73
CA ASP A 61 27.35 2.25 2.92
C ASP A 61 27.21 3.73 2.61
N VAL A 62 26.51 4.09 1.53
CA VAL A 62 26.22 5.48 1.15
C VAL A 62 25.36 6.19 2.21
N LEU A 63 24.35 5.52 2.75
CA LEU A 63 23.44 6.10 3.75
C LEU A 63 24.15 6.47 5.06
N ILE A 64 25.10 5.65 5.50
CA ILE A 64 25.85 5.87 6.76
C ILE A 64 27.19 6.60 6.55
N SER A 65 27.61 6.80 5.30
CA SER A 65 28.93 7.34 4.95
C SER A 65 29.19 8.71 5.62
N LYS A 66 28.16 9.58 5.61
CA LYS A 66 28.23 10.92 6.20
C LYS A 66 28.36 10.87 7.72
N SER A 67 27.68 9.95 8.40
CA SER A 67 27.80 9.81 9.85
C SER A 67 29.15 9.24 10.29
N ARG A 68 29.82 8.52 9.40
CA ARG A 68 31.18 7.98 9.61
C ARG A 68 32.30 8.94 9.23
N ASN A 69 32.00 10.15 8.76
CA ASN A 69 32.97 11.10 8.20
C ASN A 69 33.77 10.56 6.99
N GLU A 70 33.21 9.60 6.25
CA GLU A 70 33.80 8.99 5.06
C GLU A 70 32.77 9.02 3.94
N PRO A 71 32.56 10.17 3.26
CA PRO A 71 31.49 10.32 2.28
C PRO A 71 31.72 9.44 1.04
N ILE A 72 30.76 8.58 0.73
CA ILE A 72 30.71 7.76 -0.48
C ILE A 72 29.63 8.38 -1.38
N LYS A 73 29.92 8.57 -2.67
CA LYS A 73 28.90 9.06 -3.62
C LYS A 73 28.02 7.91 -4.09
N LEU A 74 26.76 8.21 -4.38
CA LEU A 74 25.84 7.20 -4.92
C LEU A 74 26.36 6.58 -6.23
N THR A 75 26.99 7.39 -7.09
CA THR A 75 27.58 6.95 -8.37
C THR A 75 28.64 5.86 -8.23
N GLU A 76 29.25 5.69 -7.06
CA GLU A 76 30.31 4.69 -6.82
C GLU A 76 29.74 3.27 -6.67
N ILE A 77 28.45 3.13 -6.36
CA ILE A 77 27.81 1.84 -6.11
C ILE A 77 26.84 1.42 -7.23
N LEU A 78 26.72 2.20 -8.30
CA LEU A 78 25.72 1.98 -9.33
C LEU A 78 26.10 0.82 -10.25
N TRP A 79 25.11 -0.03 -10.52
CA TRP A 79 25.18 -1.10 -11.50
C TRP A 79 24.39 -0.74 -12.74
N GLN A 80 25.02 -0.79 -13.91
CA GLN A 80 24.35 -0.58 -15.18
C GLN A 80 23.49 -1.80 -15.53
N ILE A 81 22.18 -1.61 -15.64
CA ILE A 81 21.23 -2.67 -16.00
C ILE A 81 20.89 -2.62 -17.50
N SER A 82 20.65 -1.42 -18.02
CA SER A 82 20.48 -1.15 -19.46
C SER A 82 20.87 0.30 -19.74
N ASP A 83 20.94 0.74 -21.00
CA ASP A 83 21.39 2.09 -21.41
C ASP A 83 20.83 3.27 -20.60
N ARG A 84 19.61 3.14 -20.04
CA ARG A 84 18.93 4.19 -19.26
C ARG A 84 18.40 3.72 -17.92
N LEU A 85 18.84 2.57 -17.44
CA LEU A 85 18.48 2.03 -16.13
C LEU A 85 19.74 1.65 -15.37
N GLU A 86 19.91 2.25 -14.21
CA GLU A 86 20.95 1.91 -13.23
C GLU A 86 20.31 1.48 -11.92
N LEU A 87 20.96 0.56 -11.21
CA LEU A 87 20.56 0.07 -9.90
C LEU A 87 21.56 0.54 -8.84
N ALA A 88 21.06 1.17 -7.77
CA ALA A 88 21.75 1.27 -6.50
C ALA A 88 21.32 0.06 -5.63
N PRO A 89 22.17 -0.97 -5.47
CA PRO A 89 21.78 -2.21 -4.85
C PRO A 89 21.74 -2.10 -3.31
N ALA A 90 20.96 -2.98 -2.69
CA ALA A 90 20.97 -3.20 -1.26
C ALA A 90 21.90 -4.36 -0.87
N SER A 91 22.19 -4.44 0.43
CA SER A 91 22.81 -5.62 1.05
C SER A 91 22.11 -5.92 2.37
N ILE A 92 22.38 -7.11 2.94
CA ILE A 92 21.85 -7.52 4.24
C ILE A 92 22.24 -6.55 5.37
N ASP A 93 23.35 -5.82 5.23
CA ASP A 93 23.82 -4.84 6.21
C ASP A 93 22.84 -3.67 6.39
N LEU A 94 21.98 -3.41 5.40
CA LEU A 94 20.93 -2.41 5.50
C LEU A 94 19.97 -2.66 6.68
N SER A 95 19.89 -3.92 7.16
CA SER A 95 19.15 -4.27 8.40
C SER A 95 19.71 -3.58 9.66
N ALA A 96 21.01 -3.24 9.67
CA ALA A 96 21.66 -2.54 10.77
C ALA A 96 21.49 -1.01 10.71
N PHE A 97 20.90 -0.47 9.63
CA PHE A 97 20.80 0.96 9.40
C PHE A 97 20.17 1.72 10.58
N GLU A 98 19.05 1.25 11.11
CA GLU A 98 18.36 1.90 12.22
C GLU A 98 19.22 1.96 13.49
N GLN A 99 19.95 0.88 13.78
CA GLN A 99 20.87 0.84 14.91
C GLN A 99 22.03 1.83 14.73
N GLN A 100 22.61 1.90 13.52
CA GLN A 100 23.73 2.81 13.23
C GLN A 100 23.32 4.28 13.29
N MET A 101 22.07 4.58 12.94
CA MET A 101 21.55 5.96 12.89
C MET A 101 20.93 6.43 14.21
N THR A 102 20.99 5.63 15.26
CA THR A 102 20.46 5.99 16.58
C THR A 102 21.19 7.21 17.15
N GLY A 103 20.43 8.24 17.54
CA GLY A 103 20.97 9.50 18.06
C GLY A 103 21.49 10.47 17.00
N ILE A 104 21.46 10.08 15.71
CA ILE A 104 21.83 10.95 14.59
C ILE A 104 20.64 11.83 14.22
N THR A 105 20.88 13.15 14.14
CA THR A 105 19.86 14.11 13.74
C THR A 105 19.54 13.95 12.26
N GLU A 106 18.26 14.07 11.88
CA GLU A 106 17.78 13.91 10.49
C GLU A 106 18.07 12.55 9.85
N SER A 107 18.19 11.49 10.66
CA SER A 107 18.41 10.12 10.18
C SER A 107 17.34 9.63 9.19
N GLU A 108 16.14 10.19 9.25
CA GLU A 108 15.01 9.97 8.34
C GLU A 108 15.14 10.66 6.97
N SER A 109 16.15 11.54 6.76
CA SER A 109 16.34 12.31 5.52
C SER A 109 17.62 11.97 4.77
N CYS A 110 18.33 10.91 5.16
CA CYS A 110 19.60 10.52 4.55
C CYS A 110 19.45 10.28 3.04
N LEU A 111 18.47 9.44 2.65
CA LEU A 111 18.24 9.13 1.24
C LEU A 111 17.84 10.37 0.44
N LYS A 112 16.99 11.24 1.01
CA LYS A 112 16.60 12.51 0.37
C LYS A 112 17.83 13.35 0.05
N ASN A 113 18.73 13.49 1.00
CA ASN A 113 19.94 14.29 0.83
C ASN A 113 20.89 13.71 -0.21
N ILE A 114 20.99 12.38 -0.32
CA ILE A 114 21.78 11.70 -1.36
C ILE A 114 21.14 11.93 -2.74
N LEU A 115 19.83 11.77 -2.85
CA LEU A 115 19.10 11.90 -4.11
C LEU A 115 19.02 13.34 -4.63
N LEU A 116 19.18 14.34 -3.77
CA LEU A 116 19.30 15.75 -4.20
C LEU A 116 20.52 15.97 -5.11
N ASP A 117 21.64 15.29 -4.84
CA ASP A 117 22.86 15.40 -5.63
C ASP A 117 22.68 14.79 -7.04
N MET A 118 21.75 13.83 -7.19
CA MET A 118 21.48 13.14 -8.46
C MET A 118 20.37 13.79 -9.30
N LYS A 119 19.80 14.91 -8.84
CA LYS A 119 18.58 15.51 -9.42
C LYS A 119 18.69 15.88 -10.91
N SER A 120 19.90 16.21 -11.38
CA SER A 120 20.20 16.55 -12.78
C SER A 120 20.58 15.36 -13.65
N GLU A 121 20.81 14.18 -13.05
CA GLU A 121 21.31 13.00 -13.75
C GLU A 121 20.17 12.09 -14.20
N TYR A 122 19.09 12.02 -13.41
CA TYR A 122 17.92 11.18 -13.69
C TYR A 122 16.63 11.96 -13.83
N ASP A 123 15.79 11.46 -14.73
CA ASP A 123 14.42 11.93 -14.91
C ASP A 123 13.52 11.29 -13.84
N TYR A 124 13.70 10.00 -13.57
CA TYR A 124 12.94 9.23 -12.58
C TYR A 124 13.84 8.46 -11.63
N THR A 125 13.43 8.40 -10.36
CA THR A 125 13.99 7.47 -9.37
C THR A 125 12.88 6.61 -8.80
N ILE A 126 13.03 5.30 -8.85
CA ILE A 126 12.12 4.32 -8.24
C ILE A 126 12.80 3.78 -6.99
N ILE A 127 12.10 3.77 -5.84
CA ILE A 127 12.63 3.24 -4.58
C ILE A 127 11.84 1.99 -4.21
N ASP A 128 12.50 0.83 -4.16
CA ASP A 128 11.90 -0.42 -3.69
C ASP A 128 12.00 -0.50 -2.16
N CYS A 129 10.87 -0.47 -1.46
CA CYS A 129 10.86 -0.43 0.01
C CYS A 129 10.68 -1.81 0.65
N PRO A 130 11.20 -2.02 1.86
CA PRO A 130 11.01 -3.27 2.60
C PRO A 130 9.55 -3.45 3.03
N PRO A 131 9.11 -4.69 3.34
CA PRO A 131 7.76 -4.99 3.85
C PRO A 131 7.60 -4.62 5.33
N ALA A 132 8.09 -3.45 5.75
CA ALA A 132 8.06 -3.00 7.14
C ALA A 132 7.90 -1.48 7.23
N VAL A 133 7.34 -1.01 8.34
CA VAL A 133 7.38 0.41 8.72
C VAL A 133 8.60 0.61 9.61
N SER A 134 9.72 1.00 9.01
CA SER A 134 10.99 1.24 9.69
C SER A 134 11.63 2.54 9.21
N LEU A 135 12.78 2.92 9.79
CA LEU A 135 13.54 4.09 9.37
C LEU A 135 13.88 4.11 7.87
N LEU A 136 14.00 2.95 7.23
CA LEU A 136 14.20 2.81 5.78
C LEU A 136 12.99 3.34 5.00
N THR A 137 11.78 2.96 5.43
CA THR A 137 10.52 3.44 4.83
C THR A 137 10.35 4.95 5.05
N PHE A 138 10.74 5.49 6.21
CA PHE A 138 10.76 6.95 6.42
C PHE A 138 11.71 7.66 5.46
N ASN A 139 12.91 7.12 5.24
CA ASN A 139 13.87 7.67 4.28
C ASN A 139 13.32 7.68 2.85
N ALA A 140 12.68 6.59 2.44
CA ALA A 140 12.02 6.52 1.13
C ALA A 140 10.90 7.57 0.99
N LEU A 141 10.01 7.68 1.99
CA LEU A 141 8.91 8.63 1.98
C LEU A 141 9.38 10.09 1.99
N ARG A 142 10.44 10.41 2.76
CA ARG A 142 11.03 11.76 2.78
C ARG A 142 11.67 12.15 1.45
N ALA A 143 12.19 11.17 0.71
CA ALA A 143 12.80 11.39 -0.59
C ALA A 143 11.79 11.40 -1.75
N ALA A 144 10.62 10.78 -1.55
CA ALA A 144 9.60 10.60 -2.57
C ALA A 144 8.79 11.88 -2.85
N THR A 145 8.41 12.04 -4.12
CA THR A 145 7.34 12.94 -4.60
C THR A 145 6.02 12.19 -4.74
N ASP A 146 6.10 10.90 -5.06
CA ASP A 146 4.95 10.03 -5.28
C ASP A 146 5.14 8.70 -4.56
N VAL A 147 4.04 8.09 -4.14
CA VAL A 147 4.05 6.75 -3.55
C VAL A 147 3.10 5.85 -4.33
N ILE A 148 3.61 4.69 -4.74
CA ILE A 148 2.81 3.62 -5.31
C ILE A 148 2.62 2.55 -4.23
N VAL A 149 1.36 2.23 -3.95
CA VAL A 149 0.98 1.13 -3.06
C VAL A 149 0.46 -0.03 -3.92
N PRO A 150 1.29 -1.03 -4.25
CA PRO A 150 0.83 -2.19 -4.99
C PRO A 150 -0.04 -3.08 -4.09
N VAL A 151 -1.24 -3.42 -4.53
CA VAL A 151 -2.20 -4.24 -3.81
C VAL A 151 -2.52 -5.47 -4.64
N GLU A 152 -2.11 -6.63 -4.13
CA GLU A 152 -2.49 -7.92 -4.70
C GLU A 152 -4.01 -8.11 -4.56
N THR A 153 -4.72 -8.47 -5.62
CA THR A 153 -6.19 -8.68 -5.57
C THR A 153 -6.59 -10.07 -5.04
N GLY A 154 -5.97 -10.48 -3.93
CA GLY A 154 -6.25 -11.74 -3.23
C GLY A 154 -7.24 -11.59 -2.07
N TYR A 155 -7.50 -12.68 -1.35
CA TYR A 155 -8.46 -12.71 -0.23
C TYR A 155 -8.15 -11.67 0.85
N PHE A 156 -6.86 -11.53 1.22
CA PHE A 156 -6.37 -10.59 2.21
C PHE A 156 -5.96 -9.23 1.62
N ALA A 157 -6.54 -8.83 0.49
CA ALA A 157 -6.21 -7.55 -0.17
C ALA A 157 -6.84 -6.35 0.53
N LEU A 158 -8.12 -6.51 0.91
CA LEU A 158 -8.90 -5.45 1.55
C LEU A 158 -8.65 -5.40 3.05
N HIS A 159 -8.48 -6.56 3.68
CA HIS A 159 -8.07 -6.63 5.09
C HIS A 159 -6.69 -6.03 5.29
N GLY A 160 -6.64 -4.90 6.00
CA GLY A 160 -5.42 -4.19 6.32
C GLY A 160 -5.04 -3.08 5.34
N LEU A 161 -5.66 -2.97 4.15
CA LEU A 161 -5.34 -1.88 3.22
C LEU A 161 -5.77 -0.51 3.75
N SER A 162 -6.96 -0.40 4.35
CA SER A 162 -7.42 0.85 4.97
C SER A 162 -6.46 1.31 6.07
N LYS A 163 -6.12 0.40 7.00
CA LYS A 163 -5.14 0.64 8.06
C LYS A 163 -3.75 0.97 7.53
N GLN A 164 -3.35 0.34 6.42
CA GLN A 164 -2.07 0.60 5.76
C GLN A 164 -2.02 1.98 5.14
N LEU A 165 -3.09 2.41 4.44
CA LEU A 165 -3.17 3.75 3.87
C LEU A 165 -3.28 4.82 4.94
N GLU A 166 -4.00 4.56 6.02
CA GLU A 166 -4.01 5.41 7.21
C GLU A 166 -2.61 5.54 7.81
N THR A 167 -1.91 4.41 7.97
CA THR A 167 -0.51 4.42 8.44
C THR A 167 0.37 5.23 7.50
N LEU A 168 0.24 5.06 6.17
CA LEU A 168 1.00 5.84 5.20
C LEU A 168 0.69 7.33 5.27
N ASN A 169 -0.57 7.71 5.46
CA ASN A 169 -0.96 9.11 5.65
C ASN A 169 -0.29 9.69 6.91
N ILE A 170 -0.36 8.97 8.05
CA ILE A 170 0.30 9.37 9.30
C ILE A 170 1.81 9.52 9.10
N LEU A 171 2.44 8.59 8.37
CA LEU A 171 3.87 8.65 8.07
C LEU A 171 4.21 9.85 7.20
N CYS A 172 3.41 10.15 6.16
CA CYS A 172 3.62 11.31 5.29
C CYS A 172 3.45 12.63 6.06
N GLU A 173 2.45 12.71 6.93
CA GLU A 173 2.22 13.87 7.81
C GLU A 173 3.40 14.09 8.77
N ARG A 174 3.85 13.02 9.45
CA ARG A 174 5.05 13.07 10.30
C ARG A 174 6.29 13.47 9.50
N CYS A 175 6.34 13.08 8.24
CA CYS A 175 7.40 13.45 7.32
C CYS A 175 7.28 14.88 6.78
N SER A 176 6.25 15.65 7.15
CA SER A 176 6.01 17.00 6.60
C SER A 176 6.18 17.08 5.08
N GLN A 177 5.85 15.97 4.39
CA GLN A 177 6.09 15.80 2.96
C GLN A 177 4.73 15.60 2.31
N GLN A 178 4.41 16.45 1.34
CA GLN A 178 3.24 16.24 0.49
C GLN A 178 3.63 15.21 -0.57
N VAL A 179 3.02 14.03 -0.48
CA VAL A 179 3.27 12.91 -1.38
C VAL A 179 1.96 12.53 -2.05
N ASP A 180 1.97 12.39 -3.38
CA ASP A 180 0.81 11.85 -4.09
C ASP A 180 0.79 10.32 -3.93
N VAL A 181 -0.12 9.81 -3.11
CA VAL A 181 -0.25 8.38 -2.82
C VAL A 181 -1.26 7.75 -3.77
N LYS A 182 -0.81 6.80 -4.59
CA LYS A 182 -1.65 6.04 -5.51
C LYS A 182 -1.61 4.55 -5.29
N VAL A 183 -2.76 3.91 -5.41
CA VAL A 183 -2.97 2.48 -5.28
C VAL A 183 -2.89 1.82 -6.67
N LEU A 184 -2.05 0.80 -6.80
CA LEU A 184 -1.92 0.00 -8.01
C LEU A 184 -2.46 -1.40 -7.75
N ALA A 185 -3.48 -1.83 -8.47
CA ALA A 185 -3.91 -3.23 -8.44
C ALA A 185 -2.83 -4.09 -9.13
N SER A 186 -2.18 -4.96 -8.37
CA SER A 186 -1.10 -5.84 -8.84
C SER A 186 -1.55 -7.30 -8.84
N MET A 187 -0.88 -8.12 -9.66
CA MET A 187 -1.13 -9.56 -9.79
C MET A 187 -2.61 -9.93 -10.01
N TYR A 188 -3.34 -9.09 -10.75
CA TYR A 188 -4.77 -9.26 -10.95
C TYR A 188 -5.09 -10.47 -11.83
N ASP A 189 -5.83 -11.45 -11.29
CA ASP A 189 -6.34 -12.59 -12.05
C ASP A 189 -7.85 -12.47 -12.29
N ILE A 190 -8.19 -11.92 -13.46
CA ILE A 190 -9.58 -11.73 -13.94
C ILE A 190 -10.44 -13.00 -13.90
N ARG A 191 -9.82 -14.18 -13.96
CA ARG A 191 -10.54 -15.47 -13.96
C ARG A 191 -11.19 -15.74 -12.61
N THR A 192 -10.63 -15.18 -11.53
CA THR A 192 -11.16 -15.37 -10.20
C THR A 192 -12.29 -14.37 -9.93
N LYS A 193 -13.36 -14.85 -9.31
CA LYS A 193 -14.47 -13.99 -8.86
C LYS A 193 -13.99 -13.00 -7.80
N MET A 194 -13.19 -13.49 -6.84
CA MET A 194 -12.62 -12.71 -5.76
C MET A 194 -11.78 -11.52 -6.26
N ALA A 195 -10.86 -11.71 -7.21
CA ALA A 195 -10.07 -10.59 -7.72
C ALA A 195 -10.94 -9.51 -8.38
N ARG A 196 -12.01 -9.90 -9.08
CA ARG A 196 -12.97 -8.97 -9.67
C ARG A 196 -13.73 -8.16 -8.62
N GLU A 197 -14.16 -8.80 -7.54
CA GLU A 197 -14.85 -8.15 -6.42
C GLU A 197 -13.92 -7.22 -5.66
N VAL A 198 -12.70 -7.67 -5.33
CA VAL A 198 -11.67 -6.84 -4.68
C VAL A 198 -11.35 -5.62 -5.53
N LEU A 199 -11.11 -5.79 -6.83
CA LEU A 199 -10.82 -4.68 -7.73
C LEU A 199 -11.99 -3.68 -7.80
N ALA A 200 -13.23 -4.16 -7.79
CA ALA A 200 -14.41 -3.30 -7.78
C ALA A 200 -14.47 -2.45 -6.50
N GLU A 201 -14.20 -3.06 -5.33
CA GLU A 201 -14.20 -2.33 -4.05
C GLU A 201 -13.03 -1.34 -3.96
N LEU A 202 -11.83 -1.75 -4.42
CA LEU A 202 -10.67 -0.85 -4.51
C LEU A 202 -11.00 0.40 -5.35
N ARG A 203 -11.62 0.22 -6.52
CA ARG A 203 -12.01 1.34 -7.38
C ARG A 203 -13.08 2.23 -6.75
N LYS A 204 -14.02 1.64 -6.01
CA LYS A 204 -15.09 2.37 -5.33
C LYS A 204 -14.54 3.22 -4.17
N HIS A 205 -13.58 2.70 -3.41
CA HIS A 205 -13.03 3.39 -2.24
C HIS A 205 -11.90 4.37 -2.57
N PHE A 206 -11.04 4.01 -3.51
CA PHE A 206 -9.83 4.77 -3.80
C PHE A 206 -9.90 5.57 -5.10
N ALA A 207 -10.95 5.38 -5.92
CA ALA A 207 -11.30 6.18 -7.09
C ALA A 207 -10.14 6.97 -7.74
N ASP A 208 -9.99 8.25 -7.39
CA ASP A 208 -9.01 9.20 -7.91
C ASP A 208 -7.55 8.91 -7.51
N LYS A 209 -7.36 8.22 -6.38
CA LYS A 209 -6.09 7.70 -5.89
C LYS A 209 -5.73 6.34 -6.46
N MET A 210 -6.51 5.77 -7.38
CA MET A 210 -6.13 4.53 -8.06
C MET A 210 -5.52 4.80 -9.44
N PHE A 211 -4.52 3.99 -9.79
CA PHE A 211 -4.11 3.90 -11.19
C PHE A 211 -5.25 3.31 -12.03
N ALA A 212 -5.46 3.87 -13.21
CA ALA A 212 -6.33 3.29 -14.22
C ALA A 212 -5.74 1.96 -14.73
N THR A 213 -4.42 1.91 -14.83
CA THR A 213 -3.66 0.71 -15.17
C THR A 213 -3.73 -0.33 -14.06
N ILE A 214 -3.83 -1.59 -14.47
CA ILE A 214 -3.78 -2.77 -13.60
C ILE A 214 -2.66 -3.66 -14.10
N VAL A 215 -1.84 -4.19 -13.20
CA VAL A 215 -0.86 -5.22 -13.55
C VAL A 215 -1.49 -6.59 -13.38
N ASN A 216 -1.71 -7.28 -14.50
CA ASN A 216 -2.33 -8.61 -14.49
C ASN A 216 -1.37 -9.68 -13.99
N PHE A 217 -1.93 -10.76 -13.43
CA PHE A 217 -1.16 -11.98 -13.18
C PHE A 217 -0.62 -12.52 -14.51
N ASN A 218 0.70 -12.64 -14.59
CA ASN A 218 1.38 -13.18 -15.76
C ASN A 218 2.58 -14.04 -15.34
N THR A 219 2.61 -15.30 -15.77
CA THR A 219 3.69 -16.24 -15.43
C THR A 219 5.04 -15.78 -15.98
N LYS A 220 5.06 -15.09 -17.13
CA LYS A 220 6.28 -14.59 -17.76
C LYS A 220 7.00 -13.56 -16.92
N ILE A 221 6.31 -12.79 -16.07
CA ILE A 221 6.96 -11.86 -15.14
C ILE A 221 7.77 -12.63 -14.10
N LYS A 222 7.25 -13.76 -13.61
CA LYS A 222 7.96 -14.63 -12.65
C LYS A 222 9.12 -15.36 -13.33
N GLU A 223 8.92 -15.81 -14.56
CA GLU A 223 9.97 -16.41 -15.37
C GLU A 223 11.10 -15.40 -15.60
N ALA A 224 10.79 -14.18 -16.05
CA ALA A 224 11.75 -13.10 -16.27
C ALA A 224 12.63 -12.85 -15.02
N ALA A 225 12.00 -12.73 -13.84
CA ALA A 225 12.72 -12.59 -12.58
C ALA A 225 13.65 -13.78 -12.28
N SER A 226 13.25 -15.02 -12.62
CA SER A 226 14.11 -16.20 -12.46
C SER A 226 15.29 -16.26 -13.43
N PHE A 227 15.21 -15.53 -14.55
CA PHE A 227 16.32 -15.31 -15.48
C PHE A 227 17.11 -14.04 -15.16
N GLY A 228 16.75 -13.31 -14.09
CA GLY A 228 17.41 -12.07 -13.68
C GLY A 228 17.27 -10.95 -14.70
N GLN A 229 16.11 -10.88 -15.38
CA GLN A 229 15.84 -9.88 -16.41
C GLN A 229 14.48 -9.20 -16.15
N PRO A 230 14.34 -7.90 -16.47
CA PRO A 230 13.02 -7.27 -16.53
C PRO A 230 12.16 -7.89 -17.65
N ILE A 231 10.83 -7.80 -17.52
CA ILE A 231 9.90 -8.38 -18.49
C ILE A 231 10.01 -7.77 -19.90
N SER A 232 10.51 -6.54 -20.00
CA SER A 232 10.88 -5.85 -21.23
C SER A 232 11.92 -6.64 -22.04
N GLU A 233 12.97 -7.12 -21.38
CA GLU A 233 14.06 -7.87 -22.00
C GLU A 233 13.67 -9.33 -22.22
N TYR A 234 13.02 -9.95 -21.23
CA TYR A 234 12.62 -11.36 -21.31
C TYR A 234 11.55 -11.62 -22.39
N ASP A 235 10.48 -10.82 -22.41
CA ASP A 235 9.42 -10.90 -23.42
C ASP A 235 8.70 -9.55 -23.60
N SER A 236 9.28 -8.74 -24.48
CA SER A 236 8.79 -7.41 -24.85
C SER A 236 7.38 -7.39 -25.47
N ALA A 237 6.89 -8.53 -25.97
CA ALA A 237 5.55 -8.69 -26.56
C ALA A 237 4.51 -9.24 -25.56
N SER A 238 4.94 -9.62 -24.35
CA SER A 238 4.09 -10.21 -23.32
C SER A 238 2.99 -9.25 -22.86
N ARG A 239 1.90 -9.81 -22.31
CA ARG A 239 0.88 -9.00 -21.65
C ARG A 239 1.43 -8.24 -20.45
N GLY A 240 2.37 -8.83 -19.71
CA GLY A 240 3.01 -8.22 -18.56
C GLY A 240 3.78 -6.96 -18.95
N GLN A 241 4.57 -7.02 -20.02
CA GLN A 241 5.26 -5.83 -20.51
C GLN A 241 4.29 -4.76 -20.98
N ARG A 242 3.18 -5.13 -21.63
CA ARG A 242 2.15 -4.16 -22.01
C ARG A 242 1.55 -3.45 -20.80
N ASP A 243 1.27 -4.16 -19.72
CA ASP A 243 0.74 -3.57 -18.49
C ASP A 243 1.74 -2.56 -17.88
N PHE A 244 3.04 -2.88 -17.86
CA PHE A 244 4.07 -1.96 -17.36
C PHE A 244 4.33 -0.76 -18.27
N ARG A 245 4.24 -0.91 -19.59
CA ARG A 245 4.29 0.23 -20.52
C ARG A 245 3.12 1.19 -20.32
N LEU A 246 1.91 0.65 -20.10
CA LEU A 246 0.74 1.47 -19.76
C LEU A 246 0.92 2.19 -18.42
N LEU A 247 1.47 1.50 -17.42
CA LEU A 247 1.73 2.10 -16.11
C LEU A 247 2.77 3.23 -16.21
N ALA A 248 3.87 3.00 -16.93
CA ALA A 248 4.90 4.03 -17.17
C ALA A 248 4.30 5.25 -17.90
N GLN A 249 3.47 5.02 -18.92
CA GLN A 249 2.79 6.11 -19.63
C GLN A 249 1.85 6.89 -18.70
N GLU A 250 1.09 6.20 -17.85
CA GLU A 250 0.19 6.85 -16.89
C GLU A 250 0.96 7.68 -15.85
N VAL A 251 2.12 7.20 -15.41
CA VAL A 251 3.05 7.96 -14.56
C VAL A 251 3.49 9.23 -15.30
N ILE A 252 4.06 9.12 -16.51
CA ILE A 252 4.53 10.28 -17.31
C ILE A 252 3.40 11.29 -17.54
N ASP A 253 2.21 10.82 -17.92
CA ASP A 253 1.05 11.68 -18.17
C ASP A 253 0.58 12.44 -16.93
N SER A 254 0.65 11.81 -15.75
CA SER A 254 0.25 12.45 -14.49
C SER A 254 1.16 13.62 -14.12
N GLU A 255 2.47 13.51 -14.35
CA GLU A 255 3.43 14.60 -14.14
C GLU A 255 3.16 15.75 -15.10
N ALA A 256 2.95 15.45 -16.38
CA ALA A 256 2.64 16.47 -17.38
C ALA A 256 1.33 17.21 -17.07
N ARG A 257 0.35 16.57 -16.40
CA ARG A 257 -0.87 17.23 -15.93
C ARG A 257 -0.61 18.09 -14.70
N GLN A 258 0.18 17.61 -13.75
CA GLN A 258 0.53 18.37 -12.55
C GLN A 258 1.31 19.65 -12.90
N GLN A 259 2.35 19.54 -13.72
CA GLN A 259 3.12 20.70 -14.21
C GLN A 259 2.21 21.71 -14.94
N ARG A 260 1.28 21.23 -15.78
CA ARG A 260 0.30 22.11 -16.44
C ARG A 260 -0.64 22.81 -15.44
N ARG A 261 -1.11 22.13 -14.39
CA ARG A 261 -1.94 22.75 -13.35
C ARG A 261 -1.17 23.82 -12.58
N GLU A 262 0.10 23.57 -12.24
CA GLU A 262 0.97 24.53 -11.55
C GLU A 262 1.24 25.77 -12.42
N ILE A 263 1.50 25.58 -13.72
CA ILE A 263 1.65 26.68 -14.68
C ILE A 263 0.34 27.48 -14.78
N VAL A 264 -0.81 26.82 -14.93
CA VAL A 264 -2.10 27.51 -15.01
C VAL A 264 -2.42 28.25 -13.71
N SER A 265 -2.15 27.66 -12.54
CA SER A 265 -2.33 28.31 -11.24
C SER A 265 -1.44 29.54 -11.12
N SER A 266 -0.14 29.43 -11.40
CA SER A 266 0.78 30.57 -11.32
C SER A 266 0.43 31.68 -12.30
N LEU A 267 -0.03 31.34 -13.51
CA LEU A 267 -0.54 32.32 -14.48
C LEU A 267 -1.84 32.97 -14.00
N THR A 268 -2.72 32.22 -13.34
CA THR A 268 -3.96 32.74 -12.76
C THR A 268 -3.64 33.70 -11.61
N ASP A 269 -2.73 33.34 -10.71
CA ASP A 269 -2.26 34.21 -9.62
C ASP A 269 -1.58 35.48 -10.15
N GLN A 270 -0.80 35.36 -11.23
CA GLN A 270 -0.20 36.51 -11.93
C GLN A 270 -1.27 37.40 -12.59
N LEU A 271 -2.27 36.82 -13.25
CA LEU A 271 -3.38 37.56 -13.84
C LEU A 271 -4.24 38.24 -12.78
N GLU A 272 -4.51 37.57 -11.65
CA GLU A 272 -5.24 38.13 -10.52
C GLU A 272 -4.48 39.29 -9.87
N SER A 273 -3.17 39.15 -9.64
CA SER A 273 -2.34 40.24 -9.11
C SER A 273 -2.20 41.44 -10.06
N MET A 274 -2.15 41.18 -11.38
CA MET A 274 -2.20 42.24 -12.40
C MET A 274 -3.59 42.89 -12.49
N SER A 275 -4.66 42.10 -12.32
CA SER A 275 -6.04 42.62 -12.27
C SER A 275 -6.27 43.43 -11.00
N ALA A 276 -5.67 43.04 -9.86
CA ALA A 276 -5.74 43.78 -8.61
C ALA A 276 -5.04 45.15 -8.72
N THR A 277 -3.94 45.24 -9.48
CA THR A 277 -3.30 46.54 -9.79
C THR A 277 -4.13 47.38 -10.77
N ALA A 278 -4.87 46.76 -11.68
CA ALA A 278 -5.83 47.45 -12.56
C ALA A 278 -7.10 47.90 -11.80
N ASP A 279 -7.59 47.10 -10.85
CA ASP A 279 -8.74 47.39 -10.00
C ASP A 279 -8.39 48.47 -8.95
N GLU A 280 -7.15 48.52 -8.45
CA GLU A 280 -6.66 49.65 -7.63
C GLU A 280 -6.66 50.98 -8.41
N LEU A 281 -6.36 50.95 -9.72
CA LEU A 281 -6.47 52.14 -10.59
C LEU A 281 -7.93 52.53 -10.87
N LEU A 282 -8.86 51.58 -10.85
CA LEU A 282 -10.29 51.79 -11.10
C LEU A 282 -11.10 52.14 -9.83
N GLN A 283 -10.55 51.97 -8.63
CA GLN A 283 -11.21 52.25 -7.34
C GLN A 283 -11.45 53.74 -7.01
N VAL A 284 -11.07 54.68 -7.88
CA VAL A 284 -11.45 56.11 -7.78
C VAL A 284 -12.94 56.34 -8.17
N ALA A 285 -13.63 55.34 -8.71
CA ALA A 285 -15.06 55.40 -9.00
C ALA A 285 -15.83 54.27 -8.27
N LYS A 286 -16.47 54.58 -7.15
CA LYS A 286 -17.44 53.70 -6.43
C LYS A 286 -18.90 54.12 -6.75
N PRO A 287 -19.97 53.34 -6.45
CA PRO A 287 -20.06 52.23 -5.48
C PRO A 287 -20.92 50.96 -5.81
N ALA A 288 -20.51 49.86 -5.15
CA ALA A 288 -21.23 48.82 -4.37
C ALA A 288 -22.44 48.02 -4.91
N ILE A 289 -22.26 46.68 -5.00
CA ILE A 289 -23.31 45.65 -4.83
C ILE A 289 -22.76 44.50 -3.96
N LYS A 290 -23.55 44.05 -2.97
CA LYS A 290 -23.30 42.92 -2.06
C LYS A 290 -23.74 41.59 -2.70
N ILE A 291 -22.98 40.50 -2.51
CA ILE A 291 -23.45 39.13 -2.66
C ILE A 291 -22.96 38.27 -1.48
N GLU A 292 -23.88 37.46 -0.96
CA GLU A 292 -23.79 36.58 0.22
C GLU A 292 -22.96 35.31 -0.03
N LYS A 293 -22.45 34.71 1.07
CA LYS A 293 -21.73 33.43 1.09
C LYS A 293 -22.67 32.30 1.53
N THR A 294 -22.48 31.10 0.97
CA THR A 294 -23.10 29.85 1.40
C THR A 294 -21.99 28.79 1.60
N PRO A 295 -22.10 27.86 2.57
CA PRO A 295 -20.96 27.20 3.20
C PRO A 295 -20.47 25.91 2.53
N MET A 296 -19.26 25.52 2.94
CA MET A 296 -18.50 24.33 2.55
C MET A 296 -19.20 23.02 2.96
N THR A 297 -19.20 22.04 2.07
CA THR A 297 -19.69 20.67 2.27
C THR A 297 -18.62 19.74 2.86
N GLU A 298 -19.10 18.84 3.72
CA GLU A 298 -18.38 17.96 4.65
C GLU A 298 -17.58 16.81 4.01
N LYS A 299 -16.62 16.27 4.78
CA LYS A 299 -15.84 15.04 4.50
C LYS A 299 -16.71 13.79 4.73
N PRO A 300 -16.58 12.71 3.94
CA PRO A 300 -17.26 11.46 4.24
C PRO A 300 -16.46 10.58 5.21
N GLU A 301 -17.24 9.91 6.06
CA GLU A 301 -16.93 9.23 7.31
C GLU A 301 -16.35 7.81 7.10
N THR A 302 -15.36 7.46 7.91
CA THR A 302 -14.63 6.20 7.92
C THR A 302 -15.30 5.06 8.72
N GLU A 303 -16.42 5.32 9.40
CA GLU A 303 -17.10 4.35 10.28
C GLU A 303 -17.98 3.32 9.54
N ASP A 304 -18.31 3.58 8.26
CA ASP A 304 -19.40 2.89 7.54
C ASP A 304 -18.97 1.57 6.83
N ILE A 305 -17.70 1.18 6.96
CA ILE A 305 -17.13 -0.05 6.34
C ILE A 305 -17.17 -1.23 7.31
N ASP A 306 -16.81 -1.01 8.58
CA ASP A 306 -16.85 -2.05 9.62
C ASP A 306 -18.29 -2.45 9.96
N ILE A 307 -19.24 -1.51 9.80
CA ILE A 307 -20.68 -1.73 9.96
C ILE A 307 -21.24 -2.68 8.88
N LYS A 308 -20.68 -2.73 7.66
CA LYS A 308 -21.21 -3.57 6.56
C LYS A 308 -20.61 -4.98 6.51
N LEU A 309 -19.45 -5.20 7.12
CA LEU A 309 -18.87 -6.55 7.28
C LEU A 309 -19.49 -7.31 8.46
N SER A 310 -19.85 -6.60 9.53
CA SER A 310 -20.58 -7.15 10.68
C SER A 310 -22.02 -7.58 10.31
N GLU A 311 -22.62 -6.99 9.27
CA GLU A 311 -23.90 -7.46 8.71
C GLU A 311 -23.83 -8.88 8.08
N TYR A 312 -22.63 -9.39 7.75
CA TYR A 312 -22.44 -10.68 7.06
C TYR A 312 -21.67 -11.73 7.87
N TYR A 313 -20.75 -11.33 8.76
CA TYR A 313 -19.91 -12.21 9.57
C TYR A 313 -19.93 -11.80 11.04
N GLY A 314 -19.69 -12.76 11.94
CA GLY A 314 -19.85 -12.63 13.38
C GLY A 314 -21.21 -13.12 13.86
N VAL A 315 -21.63 -12.61 15.03
CA VAL A 315 -22.88 -12.97 15.68
C VAL A 315 -23.92 -11.88 15.48
N ASN A 316 -25.08 -12.24 14.92
CA ASN A 316 -26.16 -11.30 14.60
C ASN A 316 -27.51 -11.82 15.09
N GLN A 317 -28.33 -10.97 15.71
CA GLN A 317 -29.72 -11.29 16.03
C GLN A 317 -30.60 -10.98 14.81
N ILE A 318 -31.28 -12.00 14.28
CA ILE A 318 -32.21 -11.88 13.15
C ILE A 318 -33.55 -12.47 13.58
N ASN A 319 -34.53 -11.59 13.82
CA ASN A 319 -35.81 -11.93 14.47
C ASN A 319 -35.56 -12.64 15.82
N ASP A 320 -36.25 -13.75 16.09
CA ASP A 320 -36.17 -14.51 17.36
C ASP A 320 -34.98 -15.48 17.44
N ALA A 321 -33.88 -15.19 16.72
CA ALA A 321 -32.76 -16.10 16.64
C ALA A 321 -31.42 -15.41 16.46
N VAL A 322 -30.41 -16.04 17.05
CA VAL A 322 -29.01 -15.63 16.96
C VAL A 322 -28.34 -16.45 15.87
N VAL A 323 -27.77 -15.77 14.89
CA VAL A 323 -27.12 -16.35 13.73
C VAL A 323 -25.62 -16.10 13.87
N PHE A 324 -24.85 -17.18 13.84
CA PHE A 324 -23.39 -17.13 13.84
C PHE A 324 -22.92 -17.42 12.42
N VAL A 325 -22.08 -16.54 11.87
CA VAL A 325 -21.50 -16.70 10.53
C VAL A 325 -19.99 -16.45 10.63
N THR A 326 -19.19 -17.38 10.13
CA THR A 326 -17.73 -17.25 10.21
C THR A 326 -17.07 -17.87 8.98
N LEU A 327 -15.82 -17.54 8.69
CA LEU A 327 -15.12 -18.00 7.50
C LEU A 327 -13.86 -18.82 7.83
N TYR A 328 -13.92 -20.12 7.51
CA TYR A 328 -12.77 -21.01 7.56
C TYR A 328 -12.75 -21.92 6.32
N PRO A 329 -12.12 -21.47 5.21
CA PRO A 329 -12.12 -22.18 3.93
C PRO A 329 -11.53 -23.58 3.98
N ARG A 330 -10.49 -23.74 4.79
CA ARG A 330 -9.72 -24.96 4.95
C ARG A 330 -10.17 -25.80 6.15
N ALA A 331 -11.10 -25.32 6.96
CA ALA A 331 -11.57 -26.10 8.09
C ALA A 331 -12.37 -27.32 7.62
N GLU A 332 -12.21 -28.41 8.34
CA GLU A 332 -12.99 -29.64 8.19
C GLU A 332 -14.24 -29.59 9.08
N SER A 333 -14.15 -28.92 10.23
CA SER A 333 -15.25 -28.72 11.17
C SER A 333 -15.19 -27.37 11.87
N VAL A 334 -16.35 -26.76 12.05
CA VAL A 334 -16.52 -25.53 12.83
C VAL A 334 -17.74 -25.70 13.72
N ASN A 335 -17.57 -25.41 15.00
CA ASN A 335 -18.62 -25.46 16.01
C ASN A 335 -18.66 -24.15 16.79
N VAL A 336 -19.81 -23.83 17.36
CA VAL A 336 -19.91 -22.78 18.38
C VAL A 336 -20.04 -23.46 19.75
N ALA A 337 -19.41 -22.92 20.78
CA ALA A 337 -19.55 -23.42 22.15
C ALA A 337 -19.66 -22.24 23.11
N GLY A 338 -20.61 -22.29 24.04
CA GLY A 338 -20.87 -21.19 24.94
C GLY A 338 -21.83 -21.57 26.07
N ASP A 339 -22.25 -20.57 26.84
CA ASP A 339 -23.11 -20.78 28.01
C ASP A 339 -24.42 -21.50 27.65
N PHE A 340 -24.95 -21.24 26.45
CA PHE A 340 -26.21 -21.82 25.95
C PHE A 340 -26.14 -23.31 25.60
N ASN A 341 -24.96 -23.91 25.51
CA ASN A 341 -24.79 -25.34 25.25
C ASN A 341 -23.84 -26.02 26.26
N ASN A 342 -23.66 -25.40 27.43
CA ASN A 342 -22.73 -25.86 28.47
C ASN A 342 -21.29 -26.05 27.95
N TRP A 343 -20.85 -25.22 27.01
CA TRP A 343 -19.50 -25.27 26.42
C TRP A 343 -19.18 -26.62 25.74
N GLN A 344 -20.19 -27.29 25.17
CA GLN A 344 -20.03 -28.56 24.44
C GLN A 344 -20.15 -28.33 22.91
N PRO A 345 -19.03 -28.25 22.17
CA PRO A 345 -19.01 -27.87 20.75
C PRO A 345 -19.89 -28.75 19.86
N GLU A 346 -19.97 -30.05 20.17
CA GLU A 346 -20.71 -31.04 19.38
C GLU A 346 -22.22 -30.81 19.40
N GLN A 347 -22.74 -30.02 20.35
CA GLN A 347 -24.17 -29.70 20.44
C GLN A 347 -24.60 -28.62 19.44
N THR A 348 -23.68 -27.77 18.96
CA THR A 348 -23.99 -26.70 18.00
C THR A 348 -22.98 -26.63 16.88
N PRO A 349 -22.94 -27.67 16.01
CA PRO A 349 -22.10 -27.65 14.82
C PRO A 349 -22.58 -26.61 13.82
N MET A 350 -21.63 -25.97 13.14
CA MET A 350 -21.89 -25.06 12.03
C MET A 350 -21.94 -25.83 10.71
N LYS A 351 -22.78 -25.37 9.79
CA LYS A 351 -22.89 -25.95 8.45
C LYS A 351 -22.07 -25.13 7.47
N LYS A 352 -21.25 -25.80 6.68
CA LYS A 352 -20.55 -25.19 5.54
C LYS A 352 -21.58 -24.82 4.47
N VAL A 353 -21.68 -23.53 4.16
CA VAL A 353 -22.70 -22.95 3.27
C VAL A 353 -22.23 -22.98 1.81
N ASP A 354 -20.92 -22.86 1.58
CA ASP A 354 -20.34 -22.85 0.24
C ASP A 354 -18.91 -23.41 0.19
N ALA A 355 -18.40 -23.56 -1.03
CA ALA A 355 -17.00 -23.94 -1.29
C ALA A 355 -15.99 -22.84 -0.91
N GLY A 356 -16.47 -21.64 -0.59
CA GLY A 356 -15.66 -20.49 -0.17
C GLY A 356 -15.25 -20.54 1.30
N GLY A 357 -15.86 -21.42 2.10
CA GLY A 357 -15.49 -21.58 3.50
C GLY A 357 -16.41 -20.94 4.51
N VAL A 358 -17.59 -20.48 4.09
CA VAL A 358 -18.54 -19.86 5.01
C VAL A 358 -19.18 -20.96 5.85
N TRP A 359 -19.13 -20.80 7.17
CA TRP A 359 -19.79 -21.64 8.14
C TRP A 359 -20.90 -20.85 8.80
N LYS A 360 -22.07 -21.48 8.94
CA LYS A 360 -23.25 -20.84 9.54
C LYS A 360 -23.98 -21.76 10.49
N THR A 361 -24.43 -21.22 11.61
CA THR A 361 -25.45 -21.86 12.44
C THR A 361 -26.45 -20.82 12.97
N LYS A 362 -27.60 -21.31 13.41
CA LYS A 362 -28.69 -20.50 13.94
C LYS A 362 -29.18 -21.13 15.24
N LEU A 363 -29.23 -20.34 16.30
CA LEU A 363 -29.72 -20.74 17.62
C LEU A 363 -30.91 -19.87 18.02
N SER A 364 -31.87 -20.46 18.72
CA SER A 364 -32.91 -19.69 19.40
C SER A 364 -32.48 -19.56 20.86
N LEU A 365 -32.17 -18.35 21.27
CA LEU A 365 -31.70 -18.01 22.61
C LEU A 365 -32.71 -17.03 23.24
N PRO A 366 -33.13 -17.24 24.50
CA PRO A 366 -33.86 -16.23 25.25
C PRO A 366 -33.08 -14.91 25.38
N ALA A 367 -33.78 -13.83 25.73
CA ALA A 367 -33.14 -12.56 26.03
C ALA A 367 -32.13 -12.73 27.19
N GLY A 368 -30.93 -12.19 27.00
CA GLY A 368 -29.83 -12.38 27.95
C GLY A 368 -28.46 -12.21 27.32
N LYS A 369 -27.44 -12.23 28.18
CA LYS A 369 -26.04 -12.12 27.81
C LYS A 369 -25.39 -13.50 27.82
N TYR A 370 -24.72 -13.86 26.74
CA TYR A 370 -24.09 -15.16 26.56
C TYR A 370 -22.62 -15.01 26.15
N HIS A 371 -21.77 -15.83 26.74
CA HIS A 371 -20.37 -15.98 26.35
C HIS A 371 -20.22 -17.20 25.44
N TYR A 372 -19.38 -17.07 24.43
CA TYR A 372 -19.10 -18.16 23.50
C TYR A 372 -17.71 -18.06 22.88
N ARG A 373 -17.31 -19.14 22.22
CA ARG A 373 -16.12 -19.28 21.39
C ARG A 373 -16.43 -20.15 20.17
N LEU A 374 -15.60 -20.02 19.15
CA LEU A 374 -15.59 -20.91 18.00
C LEU A 374 -14.60 -22.05 18.25
N VAL A 375 -14.98 -23.25 17.83
CA VAL A 375 -14.10 -24.43 17.85
C VAL A 375 -13.90 -24.90 16.42
N VAL A 376 -12.71 -24.64 15.89
CA VAL A 376 -12.34 -24.89 14.49
C VAL A 376 -11.33 -26.03 14.47
N ASP A 377 -11.69 -27.16 13.88
CA ASP A 377 -10.85 -28.37 13.85
C ASP A 377 -10.30 -28.76 15.25
N GLY A 378 -11.15 -28.61 16.27
CA GLY A 378 -10.83 -28.88 17.67
C GLY A 378 -10.06 -27.78 18.40
N GLN A 379 -9.67 -26.69 17.71
CA GLN A 379 -8.97 -25.55 18.31
C GLN A 379 -9.94 -24.48 18.79
N TRP A 380 -9.81 -24.08 20.05
CA TRP A 380 -10.64 -23.07 20.70
C TRP A 380 -10.14 -21.66 20.37
N GLN A 381 -11.01 -20.84 19.80
CA GLN A 381 -10.68 -19.47 19.47
C GLN A 381 -11.84 -18.51 19.71
N GLN A 382 -11.47 -17.26 19.94
CA GLN A 382 -12.42 -16.15 19.94
C GLN A 382 -13.04 -16.00 18.54
N ASP A 383 -14.28 -15.52 18.46
CA ASP A 383 -14.87 -15.09 17.20
C ASP A 383 -14.12 -13.84 16.70
N PRO A 384 -13.35 -13.92 15.60
CA PRO A 384 -12.56 -12.79 15.11
C PRO A 384 -13.41 -11.67 14.51
N TYR A 385 -14.72 -11.90 14.35
CA TYR A 385 -15.68 -10.96 13.78
C TYR A 385 -16.61 -10.34 14.84
N ASN A 386 -16.38 -10.60 16.13
CA ASN A 386 -17.17 -10.03 17.22
C ASN A 386 -16.31 -9.15 18.13
N GLU A 387 -16.63 -7.86 18.17
CA GLU A 387 -15.88 -6.87 18.97
C GLU A 387 -16.22 -6.94 20.46
N LEU A 388 -17.40 -7.45 20.82
CA LEU A 388 -17.84 -7.60 22.21
C LEU A 388 -17.20 -8.83 22.84
N THR A 389 -16.32 -8.60 23.82
CA THR A 389 -15.49 -9.66 24.40
C THR A 389 -15.26 -9.43 25.89
N GLU A 390 -15.12 -10.52 26.66
CA GLU A 390 -14.89 -10.47 28.11
C GLU A 390 -13.83 -11.47 28.55
N LEU A 391 -13.02 -11.10 29.55
CA LEU A 391 -11.95 -11.93 30.08
C LEU A 391 -12.55 -13.10 30.89
N ASN A 392 -12.13 -14.31 30.58
CA ASN A 392 -12.55 -15.52 31.27
C ASN A 392 -11.60 -15.85 32.45
N PRO A 393 -12.00 -16.77 33.36
CA PRO A 393 -11.19 -17.14 34.53
C PRO A 393 -9.82 -17.75 34.22
N PHE A 394 -9.56 -18.12 32.96
CA PHE A 394 -8.30 -18.71 32.50
C PHE A 394 -7.37 -17.68 31.85
N GLY A 395 -7.74 -16.39 31.84
CA GLY A 395 -6.93 -15.31 31.28
C GLY A 395 -7.05 -15.14 29.77
N GLU A 396 -8.02 -15.79 29.13
CA GLU A 396 -8.32 -15.63 27.70
C GLU A 396 -9.64 -14.85 27.51
N PHE A 397 -9.92 -14.38 26.29
CA PHE A 397 -11.16 -13.66 26.00
C PHE A 397 -12.23 -14.58 25.42
N ASN A 398 -13.43 -14.52 25.98
CA ASN A 398 -14.64 -15.05 25.37
C ASN A 398 -15.30 -13.98 24.51
N SER A 399 -15.91 -14.39 23.40
CA SER A 399 -16.81 -13.52 22.63
C SER A 399 -18.16 -13.43 23.35
N VAL A 400 -18.83 -12.28 23.26
CA VAL A 400 -20.06 -11.97 23.97
C VAL A 400 -21.17 -11.63 22.98
N VAL A 401 -22.34 -12.20 23.18
CA VAL A 401 -23.57 -11.80 22.47
C VAL A 401 -24.64 -11.41 23.50
N GLU A 402 -25.28 -10.26 23.28
CA GLU A 402 -26.44 -9.81 24.05
C GLU A 402 -27.68 -9.95 23.17
N VAL A 403 -28.64 -10.77 23.63
CA VAL A 403 -29.90 -11.05 22.94
C VAL A 403 -30.98 -10.18 23.56
N GLN A 404 -31.62 -9.35 22.74
CA GLN A 404 -32.70 -8.44 23.15
C GLN A 404 -34.08 -9.10 23.11
#